data_AF-A0A2D8MLE5-F1
#
_entry.id   AF-A0A2D8MLE5-F1
#
_cell.length_a   1.000
_cell.length_b   1.000
_cell.length_c   1.000
_cell.angle_alpha   90.00
_cell.angle_beta   90.00
_cell.angle_gamma   90.00
#
_symmetry.space_group_name_H-M   'P 1'
#
loop_
_entity.id
_entity.type
_entity.pdbx_description
1 polymer ?
#
loop_
_entity_poly.entity_id
_entity_poly.type
_entity_poly.pdbx_seq_one_letter_code
_entity_poly.pdbx_strand_id
1 'polypeptide(L)'
;MQIPDGLIFGFVDNFILLIGAYTGINIEYRLHKFSNQSKSFRNFQSFLKRRSKGTFGGLIGAGISHAFSNGLGAFLDPSMTHMVFGIVIGTLIPILFIPLVEIIKK
;
A
#
# COMPACT_ATOMS: atom_id res chain seq x y z
N MET A 1 -1.67 -16.47 25.45
CA MET A 1 -2.41 -15.33 24.87
C MET A 1 -2.73 -15.72 23.44
N GLN A 2 -4.01 -15.88 23.08
CA GLN A 2 -4.40 -16.21 21.71
C GLN A 2 -4.28 -14.95 20.85
N ILE A 3 -3.74 -15.11 19.64
CA ILE A 3 -3.65 -14.03 18.64
C ILE A 3 -5.05 -13.89 18.00
N PRO A 4 -5.59 -12.68 17.81
CA PRO A 4 -6.87 -12.48 17.15
C PRO A 4 -6.90 -13.10 15.74
N ASP A 5 -8.02 -13.76 15.41
CA ASP A 5 -8.19 -14.37 14.09
C ASP A 5 -8.11 -13.32 12.98
N GLY A 6 -7.37 -13.64 11.92
CA GLY A 6 -7.13 -12.72 10.80
C GLY A 6 -6.00 -11.71 11.02
N LEU A 7 -5.40 -11.61 12.22
CA LEU A 7 -4.29 -10.69 12.47
C LEU A 7 -3.08 -10.97 11.58
N ILE A 8 -2.64 -12.24 11.54
CA ILE A 8 -1.49 -12.66 10.74
C ILE A 8 -1.78 -12.44 9.25
N PHE A 9 -3.00 -12.75 8.81
CA PHE A 9 -3.42 -12.52 7.43
C PHE A 9 -3.31 -11.03 7.07
N GLY A 10 -3.93 -10.15 7.86
CA GLY A 10 -3.89 -8.71 7.60
C GLY A 10 -2.48 -8.14 7.63
N PHE A 11 -1.65 -8.60 8.58
CA PHE A 11 -0.24 -8.20 8.67
C PHE A 11 0.52 -8.60 7.42
N VAL A 12 0.49 -9.88 7.03
CA VAL A 12 1.25 -10.37 5.88
C VAL A 12 0.79 -9.70 4.60
N ASP A 13 -0.51 -9.51 4.42
CA ASP A 13 -1.09 -8.92 3.22
C ASP A 13 -0.60 -7.47 2.98
N ASN A 14 -0.73 -6.60 4.00
CA ASN A 14 -0.23 -5.22 3.86
C ASN A 14 1.30 -5.13 3.92
N PHE A 15 1.99 -6.10 4.54
CA PHE A 15 3.45 -6.16 4.55
C PHE A 15 4.02 -6.50 3.15
N ILE A 16 3.42 -7.45 2.44
CA ILE A 16 3.77 -7.77 1.05
C ILE A 16 3.51 -6.57 0.15
N LEU A 17 2.39 -5.85 0.35
CA LEU A 17 2.11 -4.61 -0.37
C LEU A 17 3.23 -3.58 -0.20
N LEU A 18 3.70 -3.36 1.04
CA LEU A 18 4.80 -2.43 1.30
C LEU A 18 6.13 -2.92 0.72
N ILE A 19 6.44 -4.21 0.81
CA ILE A 19 7.62 -4.78 0.14
C ILE A 19 7.54 -4.52 -1.36
N GLY A 20 6.41 -4.80 -2.01
CA GLY A 20 6.22 -4.54 -3.44
C GLY A 20 6.41 -3.06 -3.79
N ALA A 21 5.86 -2.17 -2.97
CA ALA A 21 5.96 -0.73 -3.18
C ALA A 21 7.39 -0.19 -2.97
N TYR A 22 8.15 -0.73 -1.99
CA TYR A 22 9.53 -0.30 -1.72
C TYR A 22 10.57 -0.98 -2.60
N THR A 23 10.36 -2.24 -2.96
CA THR A 23 11.24 -2.95 -3.89
C THR A 23 11.12 -2.38 -5.30
N GLY A 24 9.98 -1.74 -5.62
CA GLY A 24 9.80 -0.99 -6.85
C GLY A 24 10.22 -1.86 -8.03
N ILE A 25 9.49 -2.96 -8.28
CA ILE A 25 9.70 -3.78 -9.48
C ILE A 25 9.85 -2.80 -10.65
N ASN A 26 10.94 -2.93 -11.42
CA ASN A 26 11.49 -2.09 -12.50
C ASN A 26 10.51 -1.39 -13.48
N ILE A 27 9.20 -1.57 -13.32
CA ILE A 27 8.10 -0.88 -13.98
C ILE A 27 8.29 0.62 -13.99
N GLU A 28 8.69 1.26 -12.88
CA GLU A 28 8.77 2.72 -12.83
C GLU A 28 9.90 3.23 -13.73
N TYR A 29 11.04 2.53 -13.74
CA TYR A 29 12.13 2.76 -14.68
C TYR A 29 11.71 2.49 -16.15
N ARG A 30 10.99 1.40 -16.42
CA ARG A 30 10.50 1.07 -17.77
C ARG A 30 9.43 2.06 -18.26
N LEU A 31 8.52 2.50 -17.39
CA LEU A 31 7.51 3.53 -17.64
C LEU A 31 8.16 4.88 -17.88
N HIS A 32 9.19 5.23 -17.13
CA HIS A 32 9.93 6.48 -17.35
C HIS A 32 10.64 6.46 -18.72
N LYS A 33 11.20 5.31 -19.12
CA LYS A 33 11.81 5.12 -20.45
C LYS A 33 10.78 5.16 -21.58
N PHE A 34 9.59 4.59 -21.38
CA PHE A 34 8.50 4.59 -22.36
C PHE A 34 7.80 5.96 -22.48
N SER A 35 7.51 6.60 -21.34
CA SER A 35 6.91 7.95 -21.23
C SER A 35 7.67 8.99 -22.05
N ASN A 36 9.00 8.91 -22.05
CA ASN A 36 9.85 9.90 -22.72
C ASN A 36 9.72 9.92 -24.25
N GLN A 37 9.12 8.89 -24.88
CA GLN A 37 8.82 8.90 -26.32
C GLN A 37 7.54 9.67 -26.68
N SER A 38 6.60 9.90 -25.75
CA SER A 38 5.30 10.51 -26.07
C SER A 38 5.13 11.91 -25.45
N LYS A 39 4.95 12.92 -26.31
CA LYS A 39 4.74 14.33 -25.90
C LYS A 39 3.46 14.51 -25.05
N SER A 40 2.42 13.70 -25.30
CA SER A 40 1.17 13.71 -24.52
C SER A 40 1.37 13.15 -23.10
N PHE A 41 2.15 12.07 -22.99
CA PHE A 41 2.42 11.42 -21.70
C PHE A 41 3.25 12.31 -20.77
N ARG A 42 4.15 13.13 -21.31
CA ARG A 42 4.90 14.15 -20.53
C ARG A 42 3.98 15.18 -19.86
N ASN A 43 2.96 15.66 -20.56
CA ASN A 43 2.02 16.64 -19.98
C ASN A 43 1.18 16.01 -18.87
N PHE A 44 0.72 14.77 -19.06
CA PHE A 44 -0.02 14.01 -18.06
C PHE A 44 0.85 13.68 -16.82
N GLN A 45 2.08 13.21 -17.03
CA GLN A 45 3.02 12.92 -15.95
C GLN A 45 3.34 14.18 -15.13
N SER A 46 3.48 15.34 -15.79
CA SER A 46 3.70 16.63 -15.13
C SER A 46 2.50 17.08 -14.30
N PHE A 47 1.28 16.83 -14.80
CA PHE A 47 0.04 17.06 -14.05
C PHE A 47 -0.07 16.16 -12.82
N LEU A 48 0.23 14.87 -12.96
CA LEU A 48 0.27 13.92 -11.83
C LEU A 48 1.34 14.28 -10.81
N LYS A 49 2.54 14.66 -11.25
CA LYS A 49 3.64 15.09 -10.37
C LYS A 49 3.24 16.30 -9.52
N ARG A 50 2.50 17.26 -10.09
CA ARG A 50 2.00 18.44 -9.36
C ARG A 50 0.95 18.11 -8.30
N ARG A 51 0.25 16.98 -8.42
CA ARG A 51 -0.79 16.53 -7.48
C ARG A 51 -0.31 15.43 -6.51
N SER A 52 0.83 14.80 -6.78
CA SER A 52 1.41 13.74 -5.96
C SER A 52 1.95 14.28 -4.63
N LYS A 53 1.47 13.74 -3.50
CA LYS A 53 1.92 14.10 -2.14
C LYS A 53 3.26 13.44 -1.72
N GLY A 54 4.08 12.99 -2.67
CA GLY A 54 5.34 12.29 -2.42
C GLY A 54 5.17 10.83 -2.03
N THR A 55 6.25 10.04 -2.12
CA THR A 55 6.26 8.59 -1.89
C THR A 55 5.65 8.20 -0.54
N PHE A 56 6.00 8.92 0.52
CA PHE A 56 5.45 8.71 1.86
C PHE A 56 3.91 8.81 1.91
N GLY A 57 3.33 9.89 1.34
CA GLY A 57 1.88 10.07 1.31
C GLY A 57 1.17 9.02 0.46
N GLY A 58 1.81 8.58 -0.63
CA GLY A 58 1.32 7.50 -1.48
C GLY A 58 1.28 6.14 -0.76
N LEU A 59 2.34 5.79 -0.04
CA LEU A 59 2.44 4.54 0.71
C LEU A 59 1.46 4.49 1.89
N ILE A 60 1.36 5.57 2.66
CA ILE A 60 0.38 5.67 3.76
C ILE A 60 -1.04 5.58 3.21
N GLY A 61 -1.34 6.29 2.12
CA GLY A 61 -2.65 6.22 1.48
C GLY A 61 -2.99 4.82 0.98
N ALA A 62 -2.06 4.17 0.27
CA ALA A 62 -2.24 2.81 -0.21
C ALA A 62 -2.48 1.82 0.95
N GLY A 63 -1.66 1.87 1.99
CA GLY A 63 -1.81 1.00 3.15
C GLY A 63 -3.15 1.17 3.86
N ILE A 64 -3.61 2.41 4.05
CA ILE A 64 -4.90 2.70 4.74
C ILE A 64 -6.09 2.27 3.87
N SER A 65 -6.06 2.60 2.57
CA SER A 65 -7.12 2.18 1.65
C SER A 65 -7.23 0.66 1.56
N HIS A 66 -6.10 -0.04 1.59
CA HIS A 66 -6.06 -1.49 1.59
C HIS A 66 -6.61 -2.09 2.90
N ALA A 67 -6.24 -1.52 4.05
CA ALA A 67 -6.81 -1.91 5.35
C ALA A 67 -8.34 -1.77 5.39
N PHE A 68 -8.86 -0.65 4.87
CA PHE A 68 -10.31 -0.43 4.78
C PHE A 68 -10.99 -1.41 3.82
N SER A 69 -10.39 -1.63 2.64
CA SER A 69 -10.89 -2.59 1.64
C SER A 69 -10.98 -4.00 2.22
N ASN A 70 -9.95 -4.46 2.92
CA ASN A 70 -9.91 -5.79 3.53
C ASN A 70 -10.90 -5.92 4.69
N GLY A 71 -11.02 -4.89 5.53
CA GLY A 71 -12.03 -4.86 6.59
C GLY A 71 -13.45 -4.96 6.04
N LEU A 72 -13.76 -4.18 5.00
CA LEU A 72 -15.06 -4.27 4.31
C LEU A 72 -15.27 -5.62 3.64
N GLY A 73 -14.27 -6.16 2.94
CA GLY A 73 -14.35 -7.47 2.30
C GLY A 73 -14.65 -8.58 3.30
N ALA A 74 -13.93 -8.61 4.42
CA ALA A 74 -14.17 -9.57 5.50
C ALA A 74 -15.51 -9.36 6.21
N PHE A 75 -16.01 -8.12 6.26
CA PHE A 75 -17.33 -7.83 6.83
C PHE A 75 -18.47 -8.29 5.92
N LEU A 76 -18.29 -8.19 4.60
CA LEU A 76 -19.29 -8.59 3.61
C LEU A 76 -19.28 -10.10 3.33
N ASP A 77 -18.17 -10.80 3.58
CA ASP A 77 -18.07 -12.26 3.46
C ASP A 77 -18.51 -12.95 4.78
N PRO A 78 -19.65 -13.67 4.80
CA PRO A 78 -20.16 -14.35 6.00
C PRO A 78 -19.14 -15.29 6.66
N SER A 79 -18.26 -15.90 5.87
CA SER A 79 -17.25 -16.85 6.35
C SER A 79 -16.08 -16.16 7.07
N MET A 80 -15.88 -14.86 6.86
CA MET A 80 -14.73 -14.09 7.38
C MET A 80 -15.12 -13.03 8.43
N THR A 81 -16.40 -12.84 8.71
CA THR A 81 -16.90 -11.80 9.63
C THR A 81 -16.24 -11.80 11.01
N HIS A 82 -15.92 -12.98 11.56
CA HIS A 82 -15.25 -13.14 12.85
C HIS A 82 -13.79 -12.66 12.85
N MET A 83 -13.17 -12.52 11.67
CA MET A 83 -11.78 -12.10 11.49
C MET A 83 -11.61 -10.61 11.20
N VAL A 84 -12.70 -9.85 11.00
CA VAL A 84 -12.67 -8.44 10.54
C VAL A 84 -11.72 -7.59 11.37
N PHE A 85 -11.83 -7.67 12.71
CA PHE A 85 -10.98 -6.89 13.60
C PHE A 85 -9.51 -7.27 13.49
N GLY A 86 -9.20 -8.57 13.43
CA GLY A 86 -7.82 -9.02 13.25
C GLY A 86 -7.26 -8.58 11.91
N ILE A 87 -8.03 -8.67 10.83
CA ILE A 87 -7.59 -8.24 9.49
C ILE A 87 -7.32 -6.72 9.47
N VAL A 88 -8.22 -5.90 10.00
CA VAL A 88 -8.03 -4.44 10.04
C VAL A 88 -6.83 -4.07 10.92
N ILE A 89 -6.71 -4.62 12.13
CA ILE A 89 -5.56 -4.31 12.99
C ILE A 89 -4.26 -4.83 12.36
N GLY A 90 -4.30 -6.05 11.82
CA GLY A 90 -3.19 -6.69 11.14
C GLY A 90 -2.67 -5.83 9.99
N THR A 91 -3.56 -5.32 9.14
CA THR A 91 -3.19 -4.46 8.01
C THR A 91 -2.65 -3.09 8.45
N LEU A 92 -3.08 -2.55 9.59
CA LEU A 92 -2.55 -1.28 10.10
C LEU A 92 -1.12 -1.39 10.66
N ILE A 93 -0.72 -2.54 11.19
CA ILE A 93 0.61 -2.73 11.80
C ILE A 93 1.75 -2.47 10.78
N PRO A 94 1.76 -3.05 9.56
CA PRO A 94 2.77 -2.78 8.54
C PRO A 94 2.94 -1.29 8.21
N ILE A 95 1.86 -0.53 8.21
CA ILE A 95 1.86 0.91 7.88
C ILE A 95 2.73 1.70 8.86
N LEU A 96 2.80 1.26 10.13
CA LEU A 96 3.65 1.88 11.16
C LEU A 96 5.15 1.76 10.85
N PHE A 97 5.57 0.85 9.98
CA PHE A 97 6.97 0.74 9.54
C PHE A 97 7.32 1.72 8.41
N ILE A 98 6.34 2.34 7.73
CA ILE A 98 6.62 3.29 6.64
C ILE A 98 7.47 4.47 7.14
N PRO A 99 7.15 5.17 8.25
CA PRO A 99 8.01 6.23 8.76
C PRO A 99 9.43 5.74 9.10
N LEU A 100 9.58 4.53 9.64
CA LEU A 100 10.88 3.96 9.99
C LEU A 100 11.74 3.72 8.75
N VAL A 101 11.16 3.14 7.69
CA VAL A 101 11.86 2.92 6.42
C VAL A 101 12.25 4.25 5.75
N GLU A 102 11.37 5.25 5.77
CA GLU A 102 11.68 6.57 5.20
C GLU A 102 12.75 7.34 5.98
N ILE A 103 12.88 7.12 7.29
CA ILE A 103 13.98 7.68 8.09
C ILE A 103 15.32 7.03 7.70
N ILE A 104 15.36 5.71 7.49
CA ILE A 104 16.59 4.97 7.14
C ILE A 104 17.07 5.29 5.71
N LYS A 105 16.15 5.59 4.78
CA LYS A 105 16.48 5.91 3.37
C LYS A 105 17.03 7.33 3.16
N LYS A 106 16.88 8.23 4.14
CA LYS A 106 17.42 9.60 4.11
C LYS A 106 18.86 9.63 4.60
#